data_AF-A0A538L880-F1
#
_entry.id   AF-A0A538L880-F1
#
_cell.length_a   1.000
_cell.length_b   1.000
_cell.length_c   1.000
_cell.angle_alpha   90.00
_cell.angle_beta   90.00
_cell.angle_gamma   90.00
#
_symmetry.space_group_name_H-M   'P 1'
#
loop_
_entity.id
_entity.type
_entity.pdbx_description
1 polymer ?
#
loop_
_entity_poly.entity_id
_entity_poly.type
_entity_poly.pdbx_seq_one_letter_code
_entity_poly.pdbx_strand_id
1 'polypeptide(L)'
;MSYSVEGAPPALPELASVPWRPRASALTLQRRGVLWTVFTTLHVVPFVAVAVVLMLLQPLSAPVALVALAHAWIIPELYAQRGANTVRRKDSGAGDGEPVAQRLLGDLLGHRERELQRRTGLALERGELGVWLVGEAGALLVAPGGRRVHCFCVAATDRELPASDRIAHLILALRSDESGFATVANHAFSGAPWRVSRRMDAVARLPLRAAREAAAR
;
A
#
# COMPACT_ATOMS: atom_id res chain seq x y z
N MET A 1 37.17 17.36 23.93
CA MET A 1 36.82 16.59 22.72
C MET A 1 35.39 16.11 22.92
N SER A 2 34.44 16.98 22.57
CA SER A 2 33.03 16.82 22.90
C SER A 2 32.34 16.06 21.78
N TYR A 3 31.90 14.84 22.05
CA TYR A 3 31.06 14.07 21.13
C TYR A 3 29.64 14.61 21.20
N SER A 4 29.27 15.48 20.26
CA SER A 4 27.87 15.79 19.99
C SER A 4 27.24 14.54 19.36
N VAL A 5 26.45 13.81 20.14
CA VAL A 5 25.53 12.80 19.60
C VAL A 5 24.34 13.55 19.01
N GLU A 6 24.51 14.09 17.80
CA GLU A 6 23.40 14.59 16.97
C GLU A 6 23.26 13.66 15.78
N GLY A 7 22.65 12.50 16.03
CA GLY A 7 22.40 11.49 15.02
C GLY A 7 20.90 11.34 14.79
N ALA A 8 20.25 12.35 14.19
CA ALA A 8 19.03 12.03 13.46
C ALA A 8 19.40 10.96 12.43
N PRO A 9 18.64 9.85 12.30
CA PRO A 9 18.98 8.80 11.37
C PRO A 9 19.19 9.39 9.97
N PRO A 10 20.21 8.92 9.22
CA PRO A 10 20.52 9.48 7.92
C PRO A 10 19.29 9.38 7.01
N ALA A 11 18.89 10.53 6.46
CA ALA A 11 17.80 10.62 5.50
C ALA A 11 18.07 9.69 4.30
N LEU A 12 17.01 9.10 3.75
CA LEU A 12 17.13 8.25 2.55
C LEU A 12 17.76 9.04 1.38
N PRO A 13 18.84 8.55 0.75
CA PRO A 13 19.47 9.19 -0.41
C PRO A 13 18.49 9.44 -1.56
N GLU A 14 17.50 8.56 -1.74
CA GLU A 14 16.49 8.62 -2.79
C GLU A 14 15.62 9.87 -2.70
N LEU A 15 15.56 10.55 -1.54
CA LEU A 15 14.87 11.83 -1.42
C LEU A 15 15.46 12.93 -2.31
N ALA A 16 16.76 12.86 -2.61
CA ALA A 16 17.39 13.77 -3.55
C ALA A 16 16.80 13.67 -4.96
N SER A 17 16.14 12.56 -5.30
CA SER A 17 15.45 12.39 -6.59
C SER A 17 14.06 13.04 -6.63
N VAL A 18 13.49 13.40 -5.47
CA VAL A 18 12.15 13.99 -5.34
C VAL A 18 12.14 15.26 -4.45
N PRO A 19 13.03 16.24 -4.69
CA PRO A 19 13.19 17.41 -3.82
C PRO A 19 11.94 18.29 -3.72
N TRP A 20 11.03 18.20 -4.69
CA TRP A 20 9.77 18.94 -4.72
C TRP A 20 8.66 18.33 -3.85
N ARG A 21 8.83 17.09 -3.36
CA ARG A 21 7.81 16.43 -2.53
C ARG A 21 8.00 16.82 -1.06
N PRO A 22 6.96 17.37 -0.40
CA PRO A 22 7.03 17.55 1.04
C PRO A 22 7.14 16.19 1.73
N ARG A 23 7.88 16.13 2.83
CA ARG A 23 8.02 14.90 3.62
C ARG A 23 6.67 14.38 4.09
N ALA A 24 6.49 13.07 3.94
CA ALA A 24 5.34 12.36 4.44
C ALA A 24 5.34 12.37 5.98
N SER A 25 4.13 12.38 6.53
CA SER A 25 3.85 12.43 7.96
C SER A 25 2.42 11.94 8.16
N ALA A 26 2.05 11.62 9.40
CA ALA A 26 0.68 11.18 9.72
C ALA A 26 -0.38 12.18 9.22
N LEU A 27 -0.16 13.49 9.41
CA LEU A 27 -1.06 14.55 8.97
C LEU A 27 -1.19 14.61 7.43
N THR A 28 -0.07 14.52 6.72
CA THR A 28 -0.10 14.55 5.23
C THR A 28 -0.78 13.31 4.66
N LEU A 29 -0.58 12.13 5.27
CA LEU A 29 -1.26 10.90 4.89
C LEU A 29 -2.75 10.96 5.19
N GLN A 30 -3.16 11.50 6.34
CA GLN A 30 -4.56 11.71 6.66
C GLN A 30 -5.24 12.64 5.63
N ARG A 31 -4.61 13.79 5.31
CA ARG A 31 -5.11 14.72 4.29
C ARG A 31 -5.22 14.06 2.92
N ARG A 32 -4.20 13.30 2.50
CA ARG A 32 -4.25 12.49 1.26
C ARG A 32 -5.40 11.50 1.30
N GLY A 33 -5.61 10.81 2.42
CA GLY A 33 -6.72 9.87 2.60
C GLY A 33 -8.10 10.53 2.48
N VAL A 34 -8.26 11.74 3.03
CA VAL A 34 -9.48 12.56 2.87
C VAL A 34 -9.65 12.96 1.41
N LEU A 35 -8.60 13.46 0.76
CA LEU A 35 -8.66 13.87 -0.65
C LEU A 35 -9.06 12.70 -1.57
N TRP A 36 -8.53 11.49 -1.31
CA TRP A 36 -8.96 10.28 -2.02
C TRP A 36 -10.44 9.98 -1.82
N THR A 37 -10.96 10.13 -0.59
CA THR A 37 -12.38 9.95 -0.31
C THR A 37 -13.22 11.01 -1.03
N VAL A 38 -12.84 12.28 -0.97
CA VAL A 38 -13.53 13.37 -1.69
C VAL A 38 -13.56 13.11 -3.19
N PHE A 39 -12.41 12.79 -3.79
CA PHE A 39 -12.30 12.49 -5.22
C PHE A 39 -13.19 11.31 -5.62
N THR A 40 -13.19 10.23 -4.82
CA THR A 40 -14.03 9.07 -5.07
C THR A 40 -15.51 9.44 -4.97
N THR A 41 -15.92 10.20 -3.94
CA THR A 41 -17.30 10.66 -3.77
C THR A 41 -17.75 11.54 -4.95
N LEU A 42 -16.91 12.48 -5.38
CA LEU A 42 -17.18 13.34 -6.53
C LEU A 42 -17.33 12.57 -7.85
N HIS A 43 -16.71 11.39 -7.98
CA HIS A 43 -16.95 10.51 -9.12
C HIS A 43 -18.24 9.71 -8.99
N VAL A 44 -18.51 9.15 -7.81
CA VAL A 44 -19.61 8.20 -7.60
C VAL A 44 -20.98 8.90 -7.56
N VAL A 45 -21.08 10.03 -6.85
CA VAL A 45 -22.35 10.72 -6.60
C VAL A 45 -23.05 11.17 -7.89
N PRO A 46 -22.36 11.78 -8.88
CA PRO A 46 -23.01 12.17 -10.13
C PRO A 46 -23.64 10.99 -10.89
N PHE A 47 -22.97 9.84 -10.98
CA PHE A 47 -23.51 8.67 -11.65
C PHE A 47 -24.75 8.10 -10.94
N VAL A 48 -24.72 8.08 -9.61
CA VAL A 48 -25.90 7.66 -8.81
C VAL A 48 -27.04 8.65 -8.99
N ALA A 49 -26.77 9.95 -8.97
CA ALA A 49 -27.77 10.99 -9.18
C ALA A 49 -28.43 10.86 -10.56
N VAL A 50 -27.65 10.66 -11.62
CA VAL A 50 -28.17 10.42 -12.97
C VAL A 50 -29.08 9.20 -13.00
N ALA A 51 -28.68 8.09 -12.38
CA ALA A 51 -29.49 6.88 -12.33
C ALA A 51 -30.85 7.11 -11.62
N VAL A 52 -30.85 7.84 -10.50
CA VAL A 52 -32.07 8.18 -9.76
C VAL A 52 -32.98 9.09 -10.57
N VAL A 53 -32.43 10.15 -11.18
CA VAL A 53 -33.21 11.09 -12.01
C VAL A 53 -33.85 10.37 -13.20
N LEU A 54 -33.09 9.51 -13.88
CA LEU A 54 -33.61 8.68 -14.99
C LEU A 54 -34.79 7.81 -14.55
N MET A 55 -34.67 7.14 -13.41
CA MET A 55 -35.74 6.30 -12.87
C MET A 55 -36.99 7.09 -12.45
N LEU A 56 -36.83 8.32 -11.96
CA LEU A 56 -37.95 9.18 -11.57
C LEU A 56 -38.69 9.78 -12.77
N LEU A 57 -37.96 10.18 -13.82
CA LEU A 57 -38.56 10.80 -15.00
C LEU A 57 -39.15 9.78 -15.97
N GLN A 58 -38.43 8.69 -16.23
CA GLN A 58 -38.82 7.70 -17.23
C GLN A 58 -38.32 6.29 -16.86
N PRO A 59 -39.14 5.45 -16.20
CA PRO A 59 -38.72 4.12 -15.75
C PRO A 59 -38.24 3.17 -16.86
N LEU A 60 -38.68 3.37 -18.10
CA LEU A 60 -38.20 2.63 -19.27
C LEU A 60 -36.70 2.87 -19.55
N SER A 61 -36.09 3.90 -18.97
CA SER A 61 -34.65 4.15 -19.02
C SER A 61 -33.82 3.30 -18.04
N ALA A 62 -34.45 2.33 -17.35
CA ALA A 62 -33.79 1.44 -16.40
C ALA A 62 -32.45 0.83 -16.91
N PRO A 63 -32.30 0.39 -18.17
CA PRO A 63 -31.00 -0.08 -18.67
C PRO A 63 -29.89 0.97 -18.58
N VAL A 64 -30.19 2.22 -18.90
CA VAL A 64 -29.24 3.34 -18.85
C VAL A 64 -28.89 3.68 -17.40
N ALA A 65 -29.87 3.67 -16.51
CA ALA A 65 -29.66 3.86 -15.08
C ALA A 65 -28.75 2.77 -14.49
N LEU A 66 -28.93 1.50 -14.89
CA LEU A 66 -28.05 0.39 -14.50
C LEU A 66 -26.62 0.59 -14.99
N VAL A 67 -26.42 1.05 -16.22
CA VAL A 67 -25.08 1.37 -16.75
C VAL A 67 -24.43 2.50 -15.95
N ALA A 68 -25.17 3.55 -15.57
CA ALA A 68 -24.64 4.62 -14.73
C ALA A 68 -24.22 4.09 -13.35
N LEU A 69 -25.04 3.26 -12.70
CA LEU A 69 -24.67 2.62 -11.43
C LEU A 69 -23.46 1.69 -11.57
N ALA A 70 -23.33 0.99 -12.69
CA ALA A 70 -22.15 0.18 -12.98
C ALA A 70 -20.88 1.05 -13.03
N HIS A 71 -20.91 2.24 -13.66
CA HIS A 71 -19.77 3.16 -13.67
C HIS A 71 -19.43 3.68 -12.26
N ALA A 72 -20.44 4.01 -11.47
CA ALA A 72 -20.28 4.41 -10.06
C ALA A 72 -19.55 3.34 -9.25
N TRP A 73 -19.71 2.06 -9.60
CA TRP A 73 -19.06 0.94 -8.94
C TRP A 73 -17.69 0.58 -9.51
N ILE A 74 -17.56 0.52 -10.84
CA ILE A 74 -16.35 0.05 -11.54
C ILE A 74 -15.17 0.99 -11.30
N ILE A 75 -15.38 2.31 -11.33
CA ILE A 75 -14.28 3.28 -11.24
C ILE A 75 -13.52 3.16 -9.90
N PRO A 76 -14.16 3.24 -8.71
CA PRO A 76 -13.44 3.07 -7.43
C PRO A 76 -12.76 1.71 -7.30
N GLU A 77 -13.34 0.69 -7.93
CA GLU A 77 -12.87 -0.68 -7.87
C GLU A 77 -11.60 -0.89 -8.71
N LEU A 78 -11.47 -0.20 -9.85
CA LEU A 78 -10.23 -0.14 -10.64
C LEU A 78 -9.09 0.53 -9.85
N TYR A 79 -9.39 1.60 -9.11
CA TYR A 79 -8.40 2.22 -8.23
C TYR A 79 -7.97 1.29 -7.08
N ALA A 80 -8.92 0.55 -6.48
CA ALA A 80 -8.60 -0.46 -5.48
C ALA A 80 -7.78 -1.62 -6.06
N GLN A 81 -8.05 -2.04 -7.31
CA GLN A 81 -7.24 -3.05 -8.02
C GLN A 81 -5.81 -2.56 -8.23
N ARG A 82 -5.62 -1.29 -8.64
CA ARG A 82 -4.28 -0.69 -8.75
C ARG A 82 -3.54 -0.74 -7.42
N GLY A 83 -4.23 -0.44 -6.32
CA GLY A 83 -3.70 -0.58 -4.97
C GLY A 83 -3.32 -2.01 -4.61
N ALA A 84 -4.19 -2.99 -4.85
CA ALA A 84 -3.91 -4.40 -4.58
C ALA A 84 -2.74 -4.95 -5.41
N ASN A 85 -2.59 -4.48 -6.65
CA ASN A 85 -1.50 -4.89 -7.53
C ASN A 85 -0.10 -4.46 -7.02
N THR A 86 -0.01 -3.50 -6.08
CA THR A 86 1.28 -3.09 -5.47
C THR A 86 1.93 -4.19 -4.65
N VAL A 87 1.13 -5.11 -4.12
CA VAL A 87 1.59 -6.25 -3.30
C VAL A 87 1.28 -7.59 -3.95
N ARG A 88 0.92 -7.58 -5.24
CA ARG A 88 0.76 -8.81 -6.01
C ARG A 88 2.13 -9.42 -6.22
N ARG A 89 2.26 -10.69 -5.84
CA ARG A 89 3.45 -11.50 -6.11
C ARG A 89 3.66 -11.58 -7.63
N LYS A 90 4.89 -11.35 -8.06
CA LYS A 90 5.32 -11.60 -9.43
C LYS A 90 5.94 -12.99 -9.46
N ASP A 91 5.62 -13.73 -10.50
CA ASP A 91 6.29 -15.00 -10.82
C ASP A 91 7.66 -14.68 -11.40
N SER A 92 8.55 -14.14 -10.56
CA SER A 92 9.97 -14.09 -10.87
C SER A 92 10.50 -15.47 -10.50
N GLY A 93 10.96 -16.25 -11.47
CA GLY A 93 11.61 -17.54 -11.19
C GLY A 93 12.64 -17.34 -10.08
N ALA A 94 12.67 -18.27 -9.11
CA ALA A 94 13.65 -18.21 -8.04
C ALA A 94 15.03 -18.31 -8.70
N GLY A 95 15.70 -17.16 -8.88
CA GLY A 95 17.10 -17.15 -9.27
C GLY A 95 17.91 -17.90 -8.22
N ASP A 96 19.08 -18.41 -8.60
CA ASP A 96 19.89 -19.29 -7.76
C ASP A 96 20.22 -18.71 -6.36
N GLY A 97 20.11 -17.38 -6.19
CA GLY A 97 20.31 -16.65 -4.92
C GLY A 97 19.10 -16.58 -3.96
N GLU A 98 17.88 -16.94 -4.37
CA GLU A 98 16.67 -16.80 -3.52
C GLU A 98 16.79 -17.51 -2.15
N PRO A 99 17.36 -18.73 -2.03
CA PRO A 99 17.53 -19.38 -0.73
C PRO A 99 18.42 -18.59 0.25
N VAL A 100 19.44 -17.88 -0.26
CA VAL A 100 20.35 -17.06 0.53
C VAL A 100 19.68 -15.74 0.92
N ALA A 101 19.07 -15.07 -0.04
CA ALA A 101 18.28 -13.85 0.18
C ALA A 101 17.17 -14.06 1.22
N GLN A 102 16.50 -15.20 1.16
CA GLN A 102 15.43 -15.59 2.09
C GLN A 102 15.94 -15.88 3.51
N ARG A 103 17.24 -16.20 3.68
CA ARG A 103 17.89 -16.28 5.00
C ARG A 103 18.15 -14.89 5.56
N LEU A 104 18.76 -14.00 4.77
CA LEU A 104 18.99 -12.60 5.16
C LEU A 104 17.69 -11.90 5.57
N LEU A 105 16.64 -11.99 4.74
CA LEU A 105 15.33 -11.45 5.09
C LEU A 105 14.76 -12.11 6.36
N GLY A 106 15.02 -13.40 6.55
CA GLY A 106 14.63 -14.13 7.75
C GLY A 106 15.30 -13.65 9.04
N ASP A 107 16.50 -13.06 8.94
CA ASP A 107 17.24 -12.49 10.07
C ASP A 107 16.76 -11.07 10.41
N LEU A 108 16.18 -10.35 9.44
CA LEU A 108 15.57 -9.04 9.65
C LEU A 108 14.17 -9.11 10.29
N LEU A 109 13.51 -10.26 10.19
CA LEU A 109 12.12 -10.46 10.62
C LEU A 109 12.03 -11.26 11.93
N GLY A 110 11.04 -10.93 12.75
CA GLY A 110 10.63 -11.77 13.87
C GLY A 110 10.13 -13.14 13.41
N HIS A 111 10.10 -14.13 14.30
CA HIS A 111 9.73 -15.50 13.96
C HIS A 111 8.34 -15.61 13.29
N ARG A 112 7.35 -14.87 13.81
CA ARG A 112 5.98 -14.87 13.29
C ARG A 112 5.88 -14.14 11.94
N GLU A 113 6.55 -13.00 11.82
CA GLU A 113 6.60 -12.19 10.61
C GLU A 113 7.31 -12.93 9.47
N ARG A 114 8.37 -13.68 9.79
CA ARG A 114 9.08 -14.57 8.86
C ARG A 114 8.20 -15.68 8.32
N GLU A 115 7.44 -16.37 9.18
CA GLU A 115 6.53 -17.42 8.74
C GLU A 115 5.41 -16.87 7.85
N LEU A 116 4.87 -15.70 8.21
CA LEU A 116 3.90 -14.99 7.40
C LEU A 116 4.50 -14.63 6.02
N GLN A 117 5.71 -14.06 5.98
CA GLN A 117 6.39 -13.67 4.75
C GLN A 117 6.69 -14.89 3.85
N ARG A 118 7.16 -16.00 4.40
CA ARG A 118 7.42 -17.22 3.61
C ARG A 118 6.16 -17.76 2.95
N ARG A 119 5.04 -17.70 3.65
CA ARG A 119 3.75 -18.19 3.15
C ARG A 119 3.11 -17.27 2.13
N THR A 120 3.26 -15.95 2.29
CA THR A 120 2.46 -14.97 1.55
C THR A 120 3.26 -14.06 0.62
N GLY A 121 4.59 -14.06 0.73
CA GLY A 121 5.48 -13.14 0.04
C GLY A 121 5.42 -11.70 0.57
N LEU A 122 4.82 -11.46 1.73
CA LEU A 122 4.63 -10.12 2.31
C LEU A 122 5.20 -10.06 3.72
N ALA A 123 6.14 -9.17 3.94
CA ALA A 123 6.72 -8.89 5.24
C ALA A 123 5.88 -7.85 5.99
N LEU A 124 5.58 -8.13 7.27
CA LEU A 124 4.89 -7.19 8.14
C LEU A 124 5.93 -6.42 8.96
N GLU A 125 5.86 -5.10 8.93
CA GLU A 125 6.75 -4.21 9.69
C GLU A 125 5.91 -3.17 10.43
N ARG A 126 6.26 -2.88 11.69
CA ARG A 126 5.60 -1.82 12.47
C ARG A 126 6.44 -0.55 12.36
N GLY A 127 5.78 0.57 12.05
CA GLY A 127 6.40 1.90 12.03
C GLY A 127 5.57 2.90 12.84
N GLU A 128 6.05 4.14 12.88
CA GLU A 128 5.38 5.27 13.52
C GLU A 128 4.14 5.72 12.75
N LEU A 129 4.13 5.58 11.41
CA LEU A 129 2.99 5.95 10.57
C LEU A 129 1.89 4.87 10.55
N GLY A 130 2.16 3.67 11.07
CA GLY A 130 1.22 2.55 11.15
C GLY A 130 1.89 1.20 10.90
N VAL A 131 1.13 0.25 10.35
CA VAL A 131 1.64 -1.10 10.08
C VAL A 131 1.80 -1.31 8.59
N TRP A 132 3.02 -1.64 8.18
CA TRP A 132 3.41 -1.88 6.80
C TRP A 132 3.32 -3.35 6.43
N LEU A 133 2.88 -3.59 5.20
CA LEU A 133 3.04 -4.85 4.49
C LEU A 133 3.89 -4.60 3.26
N VAL A 134 5.10 -5.11 3.26
CA VAL A 134 6.09 -4.89 2.22
C VAL A 134 6.18 -6.13 1.35
N GLY A 135 5.93 -5.96 0.06
CA GLY A 135 6.18 -6.96 -0.97
C GLY A 135 7.30 -6.50 -1.88
N GLU A 136 7.68 -7.34 -2.84
CA GLU A 136 8.79 -7.07 -3.77
C GLU A 136 8.54 -5.91 -4.75
N ALA A 137 7.27 -5.50 -4.94
CA ALA A 137 6.86 -4.50 -5.94
C ALA A 137 6.25 -3.23 -5.33
N GLY A 138 6.11 -3.19 -4.00
CA GLY A 138 5.39 -2.12 -3.33
C GLY A 138 5.03 -2.49 -1.90
N ALA A 139 4.31 -1.57 -1.25
CA ALA A 139 3.94 -1.71 0.14
C ALA A 139 2.51 -1.20 0.40
N LEU A 140 1.85 -1.78 1.40
CA LEU A 140 0.63 -1.27 1.98
C LEU A 140 0.93 -0.72 3.37
N LEU A 141 0.50 0.50 3.66
CA LEU A 141 0.45 1.03 5.01
C LEU A 141 -0.98 0.96 5.53
N VAL A 142 -1.21 0.16 6.56
CA VAL A 142 -2.43 0.19 7.36
C VAL A 142 -2.29 1.31 8.39
N ALA A 143 -3.11 2.35 8.22
CA ALA A 143 -3.11 3.50 9.12
C ALA A 143 -3.55 3.09 10.54
N PRO A 144 -3.14 3.85 11.58
CA PRO A 144 -3.57 3.63 12.95
C PRO A 144 -5.10 3.49 13.07
N GLY A 145 -5.55 2.55 13.89
CA GLY A 145 -6.96 2.16 14.03
C GLY A 145 -7.47 1.17 12.96
N GLY A 146 -6.65 0.77 11.98
CA GLY A 146 -6.96 -0.35 11.08
C GLY A 146 -8.11 -0.13 10.08
N ARG A 147 -8.57 1.12 9.93
CA ARG A 147 -9.74 1.52 9.12
C ARG A 147 -9.38 2.01 7.71
N ARG A 148 -8.11 2.27 7.44
CA ARG A 148 -7.63 2.80 6.16
C ARG A 148 -6.32 2.16 5.75
N VAL A 149 -6.17 1.96 4.44
CA VAL A 149 -4.93 1.50 3.82
C VAL A 149 -4.46 2.56 2.82
N HIS A 150 -3.15 2.76 2.77
CA HIS A 150 -2.44 3.48 1.73
C HIS A 150 -1.59 2.49 0.94
N CYS A 151 -1.73 2.49 -0.39
CA CYS A 151 -0.96 1.62 -1.28
C CYS A 151 0.15 2.42 -1.94
N PHE A 152 1.36 1.87 -1.93
CA PHE A 152 2.56 2.49 -2.46
C PHE A 152 3.20 1.58 -3.50
N CYS A 153 3.42 2.11 -4.69
CA CYS A 153 4.35 1.49 -5.63
C CYS A 153 5.76 1.92 -5.25
N VAL A 154 6.66 0.96 -5.08
CA VAL A 154 8.08 1.24 -4.83
C VAL A 154 8.88 0.54 -5.91
N ALA A 155 9.78 1.28 -6.56
CA ALA A 155 10.77 0.70 -7.44
C ALA A 155 11.90 0.17 -6.56
N ALA A 156 12.04 -1.15 -6.43
CA ALA A 156 13.28 -1.73 -5.92
C ALA A 156 14.40 -1.38 -6.92
N THR A 157 15.58 -1.02 -6.39
CA THR A 157 16.72 -0.48 -7.14
C THR A 157 17.17 -1.38 -8.29
N ASP A 158 16.99 -2.69 -8.16
CA ASP A 158 17.38 -3.67 -9.16
C ASP A 158 16.33 -4.80 -9.26
N ARG A 159 15.90 -5.09 -10.50
CA ARG A 159 14.91 -6.13 -10.81
C ARG A 159 15.54 -7.52 -10.92
N GLU A 160 16.86 -7.60 -11.05
CA GLU A 160 17.61 -8.85 -11.14
C GLU A 160 17.84 -9.48 -9.75
N LEU A 161 17.74 -8.67 -8.69
CA LEU A 161 17.84 -9.16 -7.31
C LEU A 161 16.75 -10.20 -7.00
N PRO A 162 17.06 -11.22 -6.16
CA PRO A 162 16.06 -12.13 -5.62
C PRO A 162 14.90 -11.37 -4.94
N ALA A 163 13.71 -11.97 -4.91
CA ALA A 163 12.52 -11.35 -4.37
C ALA A 163 12.69 -11.00 -2.88
N SER A 164 13.31 -11.91 -2.13
CA SER A 164 13.59 -11.69 -0.70
C SER A 164 14.58 -10.54 -0.46
N ASP A 165 15.58 -10.34 -1.31
CA ASP A 165 16.52 -9.23 -1.18
C ASP A 165 15.85 -7.90 -1.46
N ARG A 166 14.97 -7.83 -2.47
CA ARG A 166 14.17 -6.62 -2.73
C ARG A 166 13.32 -6.25 -1.51
N ILE A 167 12.67 -7.23 -0.88
CA ILE A 167 11.89 -6.99 0.34
C ILE A 167 12.81 -6.55 1.48
N ALA A 168 13.96 -7.19 1.67
CA ALA A 168 14.93 -6.82 2.71
C ALA A 168 15.40 -5.37 2.55
N HIS A 169 15.75 -4.95 1.32
CA HIS A 169 16.12 -3.57 1.01
C HIS A 169 15.01 -2.58 1.36
N LEU A 170 13.76 -2.89 1.01
CA LEU A 170 12.61 -2.04 1.32
C LEU A 170 12.36 -1.93 2.83
N ILE A 171 12.53 -3.03 3.58
CA ILE A 171 12.42 -3.01 5.05
C ILE A 171 13.53 -2.17 5.67
N LEU A 172 14.77 -2.31 5.21
CA LEU A 172 15.89 -1.52 5.71
C LEU A 172 15.71 -0.03 5.43
N ALA A 173 15.24 0.33 4.23
CA ALA A 173 14.90 1.70 3.88
C ALA A 173 13.77 2.26 4.76
N LEU A 174 12.72 1.46 4.96
CA LEU A 174 11.60 1.80 5.83
C LEU A 174 12.03 2.03 7.28
N ARG A 175 12.89 1.16 7.84
CA ARG A 175 13.40 1.29 9.21
C ARG A 175 14.35 2.47 9.40
N SER A 176 15.09 2.84 8.35
CA SER A 176 16.04 3.94 8.41
C SER A 176 15.33 5.30 8.41
N ASP A 177 14.34 5.49 7.54
CA ASP A 177 13.56 6.72 7.44
C ASP A 177 12.17 6.44 6.85
N GLU A 178 11.22 6.06 7.72
CA GLU A 178 9.85 5.71 7.32
C GLU A 178 9.14 6.86 6.59
N SER A 179 9.35 8.10 7.06
CA SER A 179 8.78 9.29 6.45
C SER A 179 9.37 9.54 5.06
N GLY A 180 10.69 9.38 4.91
CA GLY A 180 11.37 9.42 3.62
C GLY A 180 10.86 8.34 2.67
N PHE A 181 10.73 7.10 3.15
CA PHE A 181 10.23 5.97 2.38
C PHE A 181 8.84 6.28 1.79
N ALA A 182 7.90 6.76 2.63
CA ALA A 182 6.57 7.14 2.21
C ALA A 182 6.52 8.38 1.29
N THR A 183 7.59 9.19 1.27
CA THR A 183 7.73 10.37 0.40
C THR A 183 8.19 9.99 -1.00
N VAL A 184 9.23 9.16 -1.07
CA VAL A 184 9.83 8.66 -2.32
C VAL A 184 8.86 7.70 -3.02
N ALA A 185 8.19 6.84 -2.25
CA ALA A 185 7.24 5.90 -2.79
C ALA A 185 6.05 6.58 -3.50
N ASN A 186 5.59 6.00 -4.60
CA ASN A 186 4.46 6.55 -5.33
C ASN A 186 3.14 6.10 -4.68
N HIS A 187 2.39 7.05 -4.13
CA HIS A 187 1.10 6.79 -3.49
C HIS A 187 0.01 6.50 -4.54
N ALA A 188 -0.32 5.22 -4.72
CA ALA A 188 -1.16 4.72 -5.80
C ALA A 188 -2.66 4.69 -5.44
N PHE A 189 -3.00 4.52 -4.17
CA PHE A 189 -4.38 4.41 -3.67
C PHE A 189 -4.47 4.71 -2.18
N SER A 190 -5.60 5.27 -1.73
CA SER A 190 -6.00 5.24 -0.32
C SER A 190 -7.48 4.94 -0.18
N GLY A 191 -7.84 4.07 0.78
CA GLY A 191 -9.24 3.75 1.01
C GLY A 191 -9.46 2.69 2.08
N ALA A 192 -10.68 2.15 2.11
CA ALA A 192 -11.07 1.14 3.08
C ALA A 192 -10.36 -0.21 2.81
N PRO A 193 -9.84 -0.90 3.84
CA PRO A 193 -9.11 -2.15 3.65
C PRO A 193 -9.90 -3.25 2.95
N TRP A 194 -11.23 -3.27 3.13
CA TRP A 194 -12.09 -4.28 2.50
C TRP A 194 -12.13 -4.17 0.98
N ARG A 195 -12.03 -2.94 0.41
CA ARG A 195 -12.00 -2.74 -1.05
C ARG A 195 -10.73 -3.33 -1.65
N VAL A 196 -9.59 -3.05 -1.04
CA VAL A 196 -8.30 -3.63 -1.43
C VAL A 196 -8.32 -5.15 -1.25
N SER A 197 -8.80 -5.63 -0.10
CA SER A 197 -8.89 -7.07 0.20
C SER A 197 -9.69 -7.85 -0.83
N ARG A 198 -10.76 -7.29 -1.41
CA ARG A 198 -11.55 -7.95 -2.46
C ARG A 198 -10.75 -8.17 -3.75
N ARG A 199 -9.71 -7.36 -3.98
CA ARG A 199 -8.84 -7.40 -5.16
C ARG A 199 -7.51 -8.11 -4.94
N MET A 200 -7.25 -8.55 -3.72
CA MET A 200 -6.10 -9.37 -3.37
C MET A 200 -6.44 -10.86 -3.45
N ASP A 201 -5.42 -11.66 -3.80
CA ASP A 201 -5.46 -13.12 -3.71
C ASP A 201 -5.73 -13.57 -2.28
N ALA A 202 -6.38 -14.74 -2.12
CA ALA A 202 -6.82 -15.24 -0.83
C ALA A 202 -5.67 -15.32 0.20
N VAL A 203 -4.48 -15.73 -0.25
CA VAL A 203 -3.27 -15.83 0.59
C VAL A 203 -2.80 -14.45 1.06
N ALA A 204 -2.80 -13.45 0.18
CA ALA A 204 -2.36 -12.08 0.50
C ALA A 204 -3.34 -11.33 1.43
N ARG A 205 -4.59 -11.82 1.57
CA ARG A 205 -5.54 -11.27 2.56
C ARG A 205 -5.15 -11.58 4.01
N LEU A 206 -4.41 -12.67 4.25
CA LEU A 206 -3.94 -13.06 5.58
C LEU A 206 -3.06 -11.99 6.23
N PRO A 207 -1.97 -11.51 5.59
CA PRO A 207 -1.14 -10.47 6.15
C PRO A 207 -1.89 -9.14 6.28
N LEU A 208 -2.83 -8.83 5.37
CA LEU A 208 -3.70 -7.65 5.52
C LEU A 208 -4.56 -7.70 6.78
N ARG A 209 -5.11 -8.86 7.13
CA ARG A 209 -5.85 -9.03 8.39
C ARG A 209 -4.91 -8.87 9.59
N ALA A 210 -3.76 -9.52 9.58
CA ALA A 210 -2.76 -9.42 10.65
C ALA A 210 -2.29 -7.97 10.87
N ALA A 211 -2.05 -7.22 9.79
CA ALA A 211 -1.66 -5.81 9.87
C ALA A 211 -2.78 -4.93 10.42
N ARG A 212 -4.05 -5.19 10.05
CA ARG A 212 -5.20 -4.47 10.63
C ARG A 212 -5.37 -4.73 12.12
N GLU A 213 -5.19 -5.97 12.56
CA GLU A 213 -5.21 -6.33 13.99
C GLU A 213 -4.04 -5.71 14.74
N ALA A 214 -2.86 -5.64 14.12
CA ALA A 214 -1.71 -4.97 14.70
C ALA A 214 -1.91 -3.45 14.79
N ALA A 215 -2.51 -2.81 13.79
CA ALA A 215 -2.77 -1.37 13.76
C ALA A 215 -3.96 -0.92 14.61
N ALA A 216 -4.82 -1.87 15.03
CA ALA A 216 -5.97 -1.60 15.90
C ALA A 216 -5.65 -1.68 17.39
N ARG A 217 -4.48 -2.23 17.74
CA ARG A 217 -3.92 -2.24 19.10
C ARG A 217 -3.14 -0.96 19.33
#